data_AF-A0A7S0ZGY1-F1
#
_entry.id   AF-A0A7S0ZGY1-F1
#
_cell.length_a   1.000
_cell.length_b   1.000
_cell.length_c   1.000
_cell.angle_alpha   90.00
_cell.angle_beta   90.00
_cell.angle_gamma   90.00
#
_symmetry.space_group_name_H-M   'P 1'
#
loop_
_entity.id
_entity.type
_entity.pdbx_description
1 polymer ?
#
loop_
_entity_poly.entity_id
_entity_poly.type
_entity_poly.pdbx_seq_one_letter_code
_entity_poly.pdbx_strand_id
1 'polypeptide(L)'
;MALSNLDRISIANLVSQNDGTDSVPELVVESRLCSSRVEMAPADQRLDSVMRRFWQPDEDELLISLVKKYGARKWTRLSMQFKNRTGGQLRARWMHTLCGMDTRKPFTPEEDAYIVQSQATFGNRWAEIARSMQGRSDNSVKNRFRVLENQKKRIQSFAKRVFSFSSEEVNSS
;
A
#
# COMPACT_ATOMS: atom_id res chain seq x y z
N MET A 1 35.76 -31.99 26.81
CA MET A 1 35.54 -31.91 25.36
C MET A 1 35.44 -30.44 25.01
N ALA A 2 36.16 -30.02 23.96
CA ALA A 2 36.57 -28.65 23.68
C ALA A 2 35.40 -27.67 23.38
N LEU A 3 35.62 -26.41 23.77
CA LEU A 3 34.92 -25.23 23.27
C LEU A 3 35.52 -24.80 21.93
N SER A 4 34.71 -24.33 20.97
CA SER A 4 35.09 -23.21 20.09
C SER A 4 33.95 -22.68 19.20
N ASN A 5 33.89 -21.34 19.18
CA ASN A 5 33.61 -20.42 18.06
C ASN A 5 32.22 -20.47 17.40
N LEU A 6 31.35 -19.48 17.62
CA LEU A 6 31.33 -18.12 17.03
C LEU A 6 31.41 -18.07 15.49
N ASP A 7 30.44 -17.30 14.99
CA ASP A 7 30.46 -16.44 13.81
C ASP A 7 29.95 -16.95 12.45
N ARG A 8 28.81 -16.32 12.10
CA ARG A 8 28.58 -15.49 10.91
C ARG A 8 28.43 -16.16 9.53
N ILE A 9 27.26 -15.82 8.98
CA ILE A 9 27.01 -15.35 7.61
C ILE A 9 26.97 -16.45 6.54
N SER A 10 25.77 -16.69 6.02
CA SER A 10 25.58 -16.51 4.58
C SER A 10 24.14 -16.12 4.28
N ILE A 11 24.00 -14.91 3.71
CA ILE A 11 22.82 -14.47 2.98
C ILE A 11 22.82 -15.20 1.63
N ALA A 12 21.62 -15.46 1.12
CA ALA A 12 21.29 -15.96 -0.22
C ALA A 12 21.12 -17.48 -0.37
N ASN A 13 19.87 -17.89 -0.52
CA ASN A 13 19.46 -18.81 -1.57
C ASN A 13 17.99 -18.48 -1.89
N LEU A 14 17.75 -17.85 -3.03
CA LEU A 14 17.45 -18.51 -4.31
C LEU A 14 15.98 -18.97 -4.35
N VAL A 15 15.21 -18.11 -4.99
CA VAL A 15 14.03 -18.46 -5.80
C VAL A 15 14.35 -19.73 -6.60
N SER A 16 13.51 -20.73 -6.45
CA SER A 16 13.25 -21.80 -7.41
C SER A 16 11.79 -22.20 -7.28
N GLN A 17 11.01 -22.46 -8.33
CA GLN A 17 11.24 -22.40 -9.77
C GLN A 17 9.87 -22.68 -10.43
N ASN A 18 9.63 -22.06 -11.60
CA ASN A 18 9.11 -22.71 -12.83
C ASN A 18 7.63 -23.18 -12.91
N ASP A 19 6.93 -23.17 -14.05
CA ASP A 19 7.31 -23.06 -15.48
C ASP A 19 6.11 -22.65 -16.37
N GLY A 20 6.41 -22.21 -17.60
CA GLY A 20 5.52 -22.23 -18.78
C GLY A 20 5.51 -20.92 -19.58
N THR A 21 6.55 -20.60 -20.37
CA THR A 21 6.66 -20.81 -21.85
C THR A 21 5.48 -20.20 -22.62
N ASP A 22 5.66 -19.22 -23.51
CA ASP A 22 6.33 -19.30 -24.82
C ASP A 22 6.84 -17.91 -25.26
N SER A 23 8.11 -17.78 -25.70
CA SER A 23 8.58 -17.76 -27.12
C SER A 23 7.91 -16.60 -27.91
N VAL A 24 8.58 -15.60 -28.52
CA VAL A 24 9.76 -15.55 -29.43
C VAL A 24 10.22 -14.05 -29.60
N PRO A 25 11.15 -13.62 -30.48
CA PRO A 25 12.51 -13.19 -30.14
C PRO A 25 12.87 -11.74 -30.57
N GLU A 26 14.17 -11.50 -30.44
CA GLU A 26 15.06 -10.38 -30.72
C GLU A 26 15.10 -9.79 -32.15
N LEU A 27 15.24 -8.45 -32.21
CA LEU A 27 15.89 -7.51 -33.17
C LEU A 27 15.90 -7.77 -34.70
N VAL A 28 15.52 -6.74 -35.47
CA VAL A 28 16.37 -5.87 -36.33
C VAL A 28 15.52 -5.11 -37.39
N VAL A 29 15.60 -3.78 -37.32
CA VAL A 29 15.60 -2.69 -38.35
C VAL A 29 15.28 -3.11 -39.80
N GLU A 30 14.30 -2.53 -40.53
CA GLU A 30 14.44 -1.23 -41.24
C GLU A 30 13.11 -0.61 -41.75
N SER A 31 13.23 0.69 -41.98
CA SER A 31 12.29 1.70 -42.49
C SER A 31 11.31 1.28 -43.60
N ARG A 32 10.07 1.80 -43.50
CA ARG A 32 9.39 2.54 -44.60
C ARG A 32 8.53 3.65 -44.00
N LEU A 33 8.73 4.87 -44.49
CA LEU A 33 8.00 6.06 -44.09
C LEU A 33 6.50 5.94 -44.41
N CYS A 34 5.65 6.34 -43.46
CA CYS A 34 4.45 7.09 -43.81
C CYS A 34 4.53 8.45 -43.11
N SER A 35 4.67 9.48 -43.92
CA SER A 35 4.78 10.87 -43.52
C SER A 35 3.41 11.37 -43.02
N SER A 36 3.32 11.75 -41.75
CA SER A 36 2.55 12.93 -41.33
C SER A 36 2.90 13.31 -39.89
N ARG A 37 3.57 14.45 -39.75
CA ARG A 37 3.55 15.42 -38.65
C ARG A 37 3.17 14.84 -37.27
N VAL A 38 4.16 14.70 -36.38
CA VAL A 38 3.91 14.54 -34.93
C VAL A 38 3.20 15.81 -34.45
N GLU A 39 1.88 15.79 -34.44
CA GLU A 39 1.10 16.76 -33.67
C GLU A 39 1.40 16.51 -32.20
N MET A 40 2.07 17.48 -31.58
CA MET A 40 2.24 17.50 -30.14
C MET A 40 0.85 17.58 -29.50
N ALA A 41 0.43 16.50 -28.85
CA ALA A 41 -0.84 16.47 -28.11
C ALA A 41 -0.89 17.62 -27.08
N PRO A 42 -2.02 18.34 -26.97
CA PRO A 42 -2.11 19.55 -26.16
C PRO A 42 -1.89 19.26 -24.68
N ALA A 43 -1.27 20.22 -23.98
CA ALA A 43 -0.90 20.17 -22.56
C ALA A 43 -2.03 19.82 -21.58
N ASP A 44 -3.28 19.86 -22.05
CA ASP A 44 -4.53 19.56 -21.32
C ASP A 44 -4.58 18.11 -20.78
N GLN A 45 -4.00 17.14 -21.51
CA GLN A 45 -4.02 15.72 -21.10
C GLN A 45 -3.24 15.43 -19.81
N ARG A 46 -2.27 16.28 -19.44
CA ARG A 46 -1.50 16.13 -18.20
C ARG A 46 -2.28 16.58 -16.98
N LEU A 47 -3.09 17.65 -17.09
CA LEU A 47 -3.93 18.12 -15.99
C LEU A 47 -5.05 17.14 -15.68
N ASP A 48 -5.64 16.53 -16.70
CA ASP A 48 -6.62 15.44 -16.54
C ASP A 48 -6.05 14.27 -15.75
N SER A 49 -4.78 13.93 -15.95
CA SER A 49 -4.12 12.86 -15.21
C SER A 49 -3.91 13.18 -13.72
N VAL A 50 -3.73 14.46 -13.39
CA VAL A 50 -3.58 14.93 -12.01
C VAL A 50 -4.95 15.04 -11.33
N MET A 51 -5.97 15.57 -12.01
CA MET A 51 -7.35 15.59 -11.49
C MET A 51 -7.90 14.18 -11.27
N ARG A 52 -7.55 13.20 -12.12
CA ARG A 52 -7.85 11.78 -11.91
C ARG A 52 -7.26 11.22 -10.61
N ARG A 53 -6.30 11.88 -9.95
CA ARG A 53 -5.68 11.42 -8.70
C ARG A 53 -6.26 12.05 -7.43
N PHE A 54 -6.78 13.27 -7.50
CA PHE A 54 -7.29 14.01 -6.33
C PHE A 54 -8.80 14.12 -6.34
N TRP A 55 -9.46 13.72 -5.25
CA TRP A 55 -10.90 13.86 -5.06
C TRP A 55 -11.25 15.30 -4.70
N GLN A 56 -12.11 15.91 -5.51
CA GLN A 56 -12.65 17.23 -5.21
C GLN A 56 -13.78 17.12 -4.17
N PRO A 57 -13.98 18.15 -3.32
CA PRO A 57 -15.07 18.16 -2.36
C PRO A 57 -16.44 17.99 -3.04
N ASP A 58 -16.64 18.60 -4.21
CA ASP A 58 -17.87 18.46 -5.01
C ASP A 58 -18.10 17.01 -5.47
N GLU A 59 -17.02 16.31 -5.85
CA GLU A 59 -17.10 14.89 -6.23
C GLU A 59 -17.47 14.00 -5.03
N ASP A 60 -16.93 14.32 -3.85
CA ASP A 60 -17.28 13.62 -2.61
C ASP A 60 -18.73 13.87 -2.21
N GLU A 61 -19.23 15.11 -2.31
CA GLU A 61 -20.62 15.46 -2.03
C GLU A 61 -21.58 14.75 -2.99
N LEU A 62 -21.24 14.74 -4.29
CA LEU A 62 -21.99 13.99 -5.29
C LEU A 62 -21.99 12.48 -4.95
N LEU A 63 -20.86 11.92 -4.57
CA LEU A 63 -20.77 10.51 -4.20
C LEU A 63 -21.62 10.19 -2.96
N ILE A 64 -21.59 11.05 -1.93
CA ILE A 64 -22.40 10.92 -0.72
C ILE A 64 -23.90 10.95 -1.06
N SER A 65 -24.32 11.93 -1.86
CA SER A 65 -25.74 12.06 -2.24
C SER A 65 -26.24 10.85 -3.04
N LEU A 66 -25.43 10.35 -3.97
CA LEU A 66 -25.74 9.18 -4.78
C LEU A 66 -25.82 7.90 -3.95
N VAL A 67 -24.88 7.70 -3.01
CA VAL A 67 -24.91 6.55 -2.12
C VAL A 67 -26.06 6.64 -1.13
N LYS A 68 -26.42 7.84 -0.65
CA LYS A 68 -27.62 8.05 0.18
C LYS A 68 -28.91 7.71 -0.58
N LYS A 69 -28.97 8.04 -1.88
CA LYS A 69 -30.15 7.81 -2.72
C LYS A 69 -30.30 6.36 -3.21
N TYR A 70 -29.22 5.73 -3.65
CA TYR A 70 -29.26 4.41 -4.32
C TYR A 70 -28.61 3.28 -3.50
N GLY A 71 -27.92 3.62 -2.41
CA GLY A 71 -27.12 2.70 -1.60
C GLY A 71 -25.70 2.51 -2.14
N ALA A 72 -24.81 1.95 -1.31
CA ALA A 72 -23.40 1.65 -1.62
C ALA A 72 -23.26 0.40 -2.50
N ARG A 73 -23.95 0.37 -3.64
CA ARG A 73 -24.08 -0.77 -4.55
C ARG A 73 -24.07 -0.31 -6.01
N LYS A 74 -23.73 -1.21 -6.93
CA LYS A 74 -23.70 -0.95 -8.38
C LYS A 74 -22.85 0.27 -8.77
N TRP A 75 -21.61 0.32 -8.30
CA TRP A 75 -20.68 1.44 -8.50
C TRP A 75 -20.47 1.85 -9.96
N THR A 76 -20.50 0.91 -10.90
CA THR A 76 -20.41 1.18 -12.35
C THR A 76 -21.53 2.09 -12.84
N ARG A 77 -22.74 1.96 -12.28
CA ARG A 77 -23.86 2.83 -12.62
C ARG A 77 -23.69 4.22 -12.00
N LEU A 78 -23.16 4.28 -10.77
CA LEU A 78 -22.89 5.56 -10.11
C LEU A 78 -21.79 6.34 -10.85
N SER A 79 -20.77 5.66 -11.38
CA SER A 79 -19.70 6.31 -12.16
C SER A 79 -20.16 7.00 -13.43
N MET A 80 -21.33 6.63 -13.98
CA MET A 80 -21.89 7.33 -15.15
C MET A 80 -22.24 8.81 -14.84
N GLN A 81 -22.38 9.17 -13.56
CA GLN A 81 -22.62 10.55 -13.14
C GLN A 81 -21.32 11.37 -13.00
N PHE A 82 -20.16 10.72 -13.14
CA PHE A 82 -18.84 11.36 -13.03
C PHE A 82 -18.18 11.39 -14.40
N LYS A 83 -17.55 12.51 -14.76
CA LYS A 83 -16.88 12.67 -16.06
C LYS A 83 -15.63 11.78 -16.18
N ASN A 84 -14.81 11.75 -15.13
CA ASN A 84 -13.47 11.16 -15.16
C ASN A 84 -13.22 10.14 -14.02
N ARG A 85 -14.27 9.54 -13.46
CA ARG A 85 -14.17 8.54 -12.38
C ARG A 85 -14.76 7.21 -12.79
N THR A 86 -14.07 6.14 -12.45
CA THR A 86 -14.55 4.77 -12.64
C THR A 86 -15.25 4.26 -11.38
N GLY A 87 -16.14 3.27 -11.54
CA GLY A 87 -16.86 2.67 -10.40
C GLY A 87 -15.91 2.08 -9.34
N GLY A 88 -14.77 1.54 -9.75
CA GLY A 88 -13.74 1.05 -8.82
C GLY A 88 -13.18 2.16 -7.94
N GLN A 89 -12.91 3.34 -8.52
CA GLN A 89 -12.45 4.51 -7.77
C GLN A 89 -13.51 5.01 -6.78
N LEU A 90 -14.79 5.09 -7.19
CA LEU A 90 -15.88 5.48 -6.30
C LEU A 90 -16.03 4.54 -5.10
N ARG A 91 -15.99 3.23 -5.34
CA ARG A 91 -16.04 2.23 -4.27
C ARG A 91 -14.90 2.42 -3.29
N ALA A 92 -13.67 2.56 -3.79
CA ALA A 92 -12.50 2.75 -2.94
C ALA A 92 -12.61 4.04 -2.11
N ARG A 93 -13.04 5.15 -2.72
CA ARG A 93 -13.26 6.42 -2.00
C ARG A 93 -14.32 6.29 -0.92
N TRP A 94 -15.44 5.66 -1.25
CA TRP A 94 -16.50 5.40 -0.29
C TRP A 94 -15.99 4.56 0.87
N MET A 95 -15.43 3.38 0.60
CA MET A 95 -15.00 2.44 1.63
C MET A 95 -13.86 2.97 2.51
N HIS A 96 -12.91 3.74 1.94
CA HIS A 96 -11.72 4.17 2.67
C HIS A 96 -11.89 5.53 3.36
N THR A 97 -12.73 6.43 2.81
CA THR A 97 -12.77 7.83 3.25
C THR A 97 -14.16 8.31 3.67
N LEU A 98 -15.23 7.91 2.97
CA LEU A 98 -16.56 8.50 3.17
C LEU A 98 -17.52 7.66 4.02
N CYS A 99 -17.36 6.33 4.09
CA CYS A 99 -18.31 5.41 4.75
C CYS A 99 -18.31 5.50 6.29
N GLY A 100 -17.62 6.46 6.90
CA GLY A 100 -17.72 6.73 8.34
C GLY A 100 -17.22 5.62 9.26
N MET A 101 -16.63 4.53 8.73
CA MET A 101 -15.78 3.64 9.54
C MET A 101 -14.68 4.51 10.14
N ASP A 102 -14.40 4.33 11.43
CA ASP A 102 -13.68 5.26 12.30
C ASP A 102 -12.16 5.26 12.02
N THR A 103 -11.80 5.55 10.76
CA THR A 103 -10.42 5.64 10.28
C THR A 103 -9.70 6.87 10.84
N ARG A 104 -10.46 7.87 11.31
CA ARG A 104 -9.93 9.11 11.89
C ARG A 104 -9.62 9.02 13.39
N LYS A 105 -10.17 8.05 14.12
CA LYS A 105 -9.82 7.88 15.54
C LYS A 105 -8.37 7.39 15.67
N PRO A 106 -7.57 7.95 16.58
CA PRO A 106 -6.24 7.41 16.85
C PRO A 106 -6.37 5.96 17.34
N PHE A 107 -5.38 5.12 17.03
CA PHE A 107 -5.29 3.78 17.61
C PHE A 107 -4.81 3.89 19.05
N THR A 108 -5.48 3.16 19.93
CA THR A 108 -5.11 3.02 21.34
C THR A 108 -3.98 1.99 21.51
N PRO A 109 -3.17 2.07 22.58
CA PRO A 109 -2.15 1.07 22.86
C PRO A 109 -2.71 -0.35 22.98
N GLU A 110 -3.93 -0.50 23.51
CA GLU A 110 -4.63 -1.77 23.65
C GLU A 110 -4.98 -2.36 22.27
N GLU A 111 -5.48 -1.51 21.37
CA GLU A 111 -5.72 -1.90 19.98
C GLU A 111 -4.41 -2.31 19.29
N ASP A 112 -3.32 -1.58 19.51
CA ASP A 112 -2.02 -1.92 18.92
C ASP A 112 -1.50 -3.28 19.40
N ALA A 113 -1.59 -3.54 20.71
CA ALA A 113 -1.23 -4.83 21.29
C ALA A 113 -2.08 -5.96 20.69
N TYR A 114 -3.38 -5.74 20.57
CA TYR A 114 -4.30 -6.70 19.95
C TYR A 114 -3.95 -6.99 18.50
N ILE A 115 -3.64 -5.96 17.71
CA ILE A 115 -3.27 -6.10 16.29
C ILE A 115 -1.99 -6.95 16.15
N VAL A 116 -0.97 -6.67 16.97
CA VAL A 116 0.31 -7.40 16.92
C VAL A 116 0.11 -8.86 17.34
N GLN A 117 -0.62 -9.10 18.43
CA GLN A 117 -0.91 -10.46 18.90
C GLN A 117 -1.73 -11.25 17.87
N SER A 118 -2.80 -10.65 17.37
CA SER A 118 -3.69 -11.29 16.39
C SER A 118 -2.97 -11.56 15.07
N GLN A 119 -2.08 -10.67 14.62
CA GLN A 119 -1.26 -10.92 13.44
C GLN A 119 -0.30 -12.09 13.65
N ALA A 120 0.27 -12.25 14.85
CA ALA A 120 1.11 -13.40 15.18
C ALA A 120 0.32 -14.72 15.18
N THR A 121 -0.94 -14.71 15.62
CA THR A 121 -1.80 -15.91 15.68
C THR A 121 -2.45 -16.23 14.34
N PHE A 122 -3.01 -15.24 13.65
CA PHE A 122 -3.84 -15.43 12.45
C PHE A 122 -3.11 -15.06 11.14
N GLY A 123 -1.93 -14.44 11.20
CA GLY A 123 -1.24 -13.92 10.02
C GLY A 123 -1.97 -12.73 9.39
N ASN A 124 -1.85 -12.57 8.07
CA ASN A 124 -2.37 -11.42 7.32
C ASN A 124 -3.88 -11.49 7.05
N ARG A 125 -4.67 -12.06 7.96
CA ARG A 125 -6.13 -12.16 7.87
C ARG A 125 -6.79 -10.88 8.45
N TRP A 126 -6.54 -9.75 7.81
CA TRP A 126 -6.95 -8.43 8.32
C TRP A 126 -8.45 -8.26 8.54
N ALA A 127 -9.28 -8.86 7.68
CA ALA A 127 -10.73 -8.85 7.85
C ALA A 127 -11.17 -9.65 9.08
N GLU A 128 -10.43 -10.70 9.46
CA GLU A 128 -10.68 -11.46 10.69
C GLU A 128 -10.30 -10.66 11.94
N ILE A 129 -9.15 -10.01 11.91
CA ILE A 129 -8.68 -9.16 13.01
C ILE A 129 -9.62 -7.96 13.20
N ALA A 130 -10.05 -7.33 12.10
CA ALA A 130 -10.95 -6.18 12.14
C ALA A 130 -12.37 -6.53 12.63
N ARG A 131 -12.85 -7.78 12.45
CA ARG A 131 -14.15 -8.20 12.98
C ARG A 131 -14.25 -8.07 14.50
N SER A 132 -13.14 -8.25 15.20
CA SER A 132 -13.05 -8.13 16.66
C SER A 132 -12.89 -6.68 17.13
N MET A 133 -12.59 -5.74 16.23
CA MET A 133 -12.34 -4.33 16.54
C MET A 133 -13.53 -3.49 16.11
N GLN A 134 -14.29 -2.96 17.07
CA GLN A 134 -15.47 -2.16 16.77
C GLN A 134 -15.08 -0.86 16.05
N GLY A 135 -15.67 -0.63 14.88
CA GLY A 135 -15.46 0.60 14.10
C GLY A 135 -14.15 0.67 13.31
N ARG A 136 -13.32 -0.38 13.29
CA ARG A 136 -12.08 -0.42 12.49
C ARG A 136 -12.27 -1.20 11.19
N SER A 137 -11.71 -0.71 10.10
CA SER A 137 -11.66 -1.44 8.83
C SER A 137 -10.42 -2.35 8.74
N ASP A 138 -10.49 -3.42 7.96
CA ASP A 138 -9.37 -4.31 7.65
C ASP A 138 -8.15 -3.55 7.10
N ASN A 139 -8.39 -2.54 6.25
CA ASN A 139 -7.34 -1.70 5.71
C ASN A 139 -6.70 -0.79 6.78
N SER A 140 -7.50 -0.27 7.72
CA SER A 140 -6.99 0.50 8.87
C SER A 140 -6.06 -0.36 9.73
N VAL A 141 -6.46 -1.60 10.03
CA VAL A 141 -5.68 -2.55 10.82
C VAL A 141 -4.35 -2.88 10.13
N LYS A 142 -4.40 -3.26 8.84
CA LYS A 142 -3.19 -3.52 8.03
C LYS A 142 -2.24 -2.32 8.01
N ASN A 143 -2.78 -1.12 7.82
CA ASN A 143 -1.97 0.10 7.80
C ASN A 143 -1.36 0.39 9.17
N ARG A 144 -2.11 0.19 10.26
CA ARG A 144 -1.57 0.37 11.61
C ARG A 144 -0.44 -0.59 11.90
N PHE A 145 -0.61 -1.88 11.56
CA PHE A 145 0.44 -2.88 11.71
C PHE A 145 1.71 -2.49 10.93
N ARG A 146 1.59 -2.01 9.69
CA ARG A 146 2.73 -1.49 8.91
C ARG A 146 3.46 -0.35 9.60
N VAL A 147 2.73 0.58 10.22
CA VAL A 147 3.32 1.68 11.00
C VAL A 147 4.09 1.14 12.20
N LEU A 148 3.51 0.21 12.96
CA LEU A 148 4.14 -0.43 14.11
C LEU A 148 5.42 -1.21 13.71
N GLU A 149 5.37 -1.94 12.59
CA GLU A 149 6.52 -2.68 12.08
C GLU A 149 7.66 -1.74 11.66
N ASN A 150 7.34 -0.65 10.95
CA ASN A 150 8.31 0.35 10.55
C ASN A 150 8.92 1.06 11.77
N GLN A 151 8.12 1.37 12.79
CA GLN A 151 8.60 1.94 14.04
C GLN A 151 9.57 0.99 14.75
N LYS A 152 9.22 -0.31 14.83
CA LYS A 152 10.11 -1.35 15.38
C LYS A 152 11.44 -1.43 14.62
N LYS A 153 11.40 -1.46 13.28
CA LYS A 153 12.61 -1.47 12.43
C LYS A 153 13.48 -0.24 12.66
N ARG A 154 12.87 0.95 12.77
CA ARG A 154 13.59 2.20 13.08
C ARG A 154 14.27 2.16 14.43
N ILE A 155 13.56 1.72 15.48
CA ILE A 155 14.12 1.58 16.82
C ILE A 155 15.29 0.57 16.82
N GLN A 156 15.12 -0.57 16.15
CA GLN A 156 16.19 -1.57 16.02
C GLN A 156 17.41 -1.03 15.29
N SER A 157 17.22 -0.29 14.19
CA SER A 157 18.34 0.35 13.47
C SER A 157 19.06 1.39 14.32
N PHE A 158 18.31 2.18 15.09
CA PHE A 158 18.87 3.18 15.99
C PHE A 158 19.67 2.53 17.12
N ALA A 159 19.10 1.53 17.78
CA ALA A 159 19.75 0.79 18.86
C ALA A 159 21.06 0.12 18.39
N LYS A 160 21.06 -0.50 17.21
CA LYS A 160 22.28 -1.06 16.60
C LYS A 160 23.36 0.00 16.38
N ARG A 161 22.97 1.20 15.91
CA ARG A 161 23.92 2.30 15.69
C ARG A 161 24.50 2.82 17.00
N VAL A 162 23.67 3.02 18.03
CA VAL A 162 24.11 3.47 19.36
C VAL A 162 25.06 2.45 19.99
N PHE A 163 24.71 1.16 19.93
CA PHE A 163 25.54 0.09 20.48
C PHE A 163 26.89 -0.07 19.74
N SER A 164 26.90 0.10 18.42
CA SER A 164 28.12 0.10 17.61
C SER A 164 29.05 1.26 17.98
N PHE A 165 28.50 2.45 18.21
CA PHE A 165 29.26 3.65 18.54
C PHE A 165 29.93 3.56 19.93
N SER A 166 29.22 3.04 20.94
CA SER A 166 29.80 2.85 22.28
C SER A 166 30.88 1.78 22.35
N SER A 167 30.96 0.87 21.38
CA SER A 167 32.01 -0.17 21.34
C SER A 167 33.35 0.37 20.82
N GLU A 168 33.36 1.50 20.11
CA GLU A 168 34.58 2.12 19.57
C GLU A 168 35.30 3.00 20.60
N GLU A 169 34.60 3.56 21.58
CA GLU A 169 35.20 4.43 22.62
C GLU A 169 35.99 3.66 23.70
N VAL A 170 35.74 2.36 23.88
CA VAL A 170 36.42 1.56 24.94
C VAL A 170 37.76 0.98 24.49
N ASN A 171 38.08 1.02 23.19
CA ASN A 171 39.30 0.41 22.63
C ASN A 171 40.42 1.41 22.28
N SER A 172 40.30 2.67 22.73
CA SER A 172 41.27 3.75 22.43
C SER A 172 41.89 4.39 23.68
N SER A 173 41.93 3.69 24.82
CA SER A 173 42.63 4.12 26.05
C SER A 173 43.74 3.16 26.45
#